data_AF-A0A7G5DTV0-F1
#
_entry.id   AF-A0A7G5DTV0-F1
#
_cell.length_a   1.000
_cell.length_b   1.000
_cell.length_c   1.000
_cell.angle_alpha   90.00
_cell.angle_beta   90.00
_cell.angle_gamma   90.00
#
_symmetry.space_group_name_H-M   'P 1'
#
loop_
_entity.id
_entity.type
_entity.pdbx_description
1 polymer ?
#
loop_
_entity_poly.entity_id
_entity_poly.type
_entity_poly.pdbx_seq_one_letter_code
_entity_poly.pdbx_strand_id
1 'polypeptide(L)'
;MIRYIDEALQLWAAELHPPDDATPMICGGGGSVLAALIDSRGELIRGTRGSKVLLEQSAEIELLVNKYLPDKERQVVIEHYTNHDSLDSQKWAACGCSRPQYYRRLHQAHESLERGLINRKRAA
;
A
#
# COMPACT_ATOMS: atom_id res chain seq x y z
N MET A 1 -1.84 6.81 16.58
CA MET A 1 -1.48 6.61 15.16
C MET A 1 -0.42 7.64 14.79
N ILE A 2 0.65 7.20 14.12
CA ILE A 2 1.75 8.07 13.70
C ILE A 2 1.39 8.64 12.32
N ARG A 3 1.21 9.96 12.22
CA ARG A 3 0.69 10.64 11.00
C ARG A 3 1.54 10.38 9.77
N TYR A 4 2.87 10.44 9.92
CA TYR A 4 3.80 10.19 8.82
C TYR A 4 3.67 8.77 8.25
N ILE A 5 3.51 7.77 9.12
CA ILE A 5 3.34 6.37 8.68
C ILE A 5 1.97 6.15 8.04
N ASP A 6 0.95 6.82 8.56
CA ASP A 6 -0.40 6.78 8.00
C ASP A 6 -0.43 7.34 6.57
N GLU A 7 0.18 8.51 6.35
CA GLU A 7 0.32 9.11 5.02
C GLU A 7 1.14 8.22 4.07
N ALA A 8 2.21 7.61 4.57
CA ALA A 8 3.05 6.70 3.79
C ALA A 8 2.31 5.40 3.40
N LEU A 9 1.46 4.86 4.29
CA LEU A 9 0.62 3.69 4.00
C LEU A 9 -0.52 4.02 3.05
N GLN A 10 -1.11 5.22 3.15
CA GLN A 10 -2.09 5.70 2.18
C GLN A 10 -1.47 5.84 0.79
N LEU A 11 -0.24 6.36 0.69
CA LEU A 11 0.48 6.44 -0.58
C LEU A 11 0.78 5.05 -1.14
N TRP A 12 1.28 4.14 -0.29
CA TRP A 12 1.55 2.74 -0.68
C TRP A 12 0.28 2.06 -1.23
N ALA A 13 -0.85 2.19 -0.53
CA ALA A 13 -2.11 1.60 -1.00
C ALA A 13 -2.58 2.26 -2.30
N ALA A 14 -2.49 3.58 -2.43
CA ALA A 14 -2.88 4.28 -3.66
C ALA A 14 -2.01 3.90 -4.87
N GLU A 15 -0.72 3.60 -4.67
CA GLU A 15 0.21 3.26 -5.76
C GLU A 15 0.20 1.77 -6.12
N LEU A 16 0.16 0.86 -5.14
CA LEU A 16 0.24 -0.59 -5.38
C LEU A 16 -1.10 -1.31 -5.38
N HIS A 17 -2.11 -0.75 -4.72
CA HIS A 17 -3.44 -1.34 -4.58
C HIS A 17 -4.53 -0.33 -4.98
N PRO A 18 -4.50 0.20 -6.23
CA PRO A 18 -5.56 1.07 -6.71
C PRO A 18 -6.91 0.33 -6.62
N PRO A 19 -8.01 1.03 -6.31
CA PRO A 19 -9.34 0.42 -6.31
C PRO A 19 -9.61 -0.20 -7.69
N ASP A 20 -10.24 -1.38 -7.73
CA ASP A 20 -10.42 -2.21 -8.94
C ASP A 20 -11.09 -1.47 -10.13
N ASP A 21 -11.72 -0.31 -9.90
CA ASP A 21 -12.32 0.56 -10.92
C ASP A 21 -11.34 1.58 -11.54
N ALA A 22 -10.18 1.79 -10.94
CA ALA A 22 -9.08 2.54 -11.53
C ALA A 22 -8.23 1.57 -12.35
N THR A 23 -8.35 1.66 -13.67
CA THR A 23 -7.50 0.97 -14.65
C THR A 23 -6.08 0.83 -14.10
N PRO A 24 -5.50 -0.38 -14.06
CA PRO A 24 -4.20 -0.60 -13.44
C PRO A 24 -3.18 0.25 -14.18
N MET A 25 -2.79 1.38 -13.58
CA MET A 25 -1.67 2.15 -14.07
C MET A 25 -0.47 1.21 -13.96
N ILE A 26 0.17 0.99 -15.11
CA ILE A 26 1.06 -0.12 -15.38
C ILE A 26 2.31 -0.04 -14.50
N CYS A 27 2.24 -0.64 -13.31
CA CYS A 27 3.37 -0.86 -12.43
C CYS A 27 3.11 -2.11 -11.58
N GLY A 28 3.10 -3.29 -12.20
CA GLY A 28 3.18 -4.53 -11.42
C GLY A 28 2.80 -5.85 -12.10
N GLY A 29 1.96 -5.86 -13.13
CA GLY A 29 1.50 -7.13 -13.69
C GLY A 29 1.05 -7.06 -15.15
N GLY A 30 1.81 -7.71 -16.03
CA GLY A 30 1.29 -8.40 -17.22
C GLY A 30 0.49 -7.61 -18.27
N GLY A 31 0.44 -6.28 -18.24
CA GLY A 31 -0.24 -5.51 -19.29
C GLY A 31 0.54 -5.56 -20.60
N SER A 32 -0.01 -6.21 -21.63
CA SER A 32 0.63 -6.20 -22.96
C SER A 32 0.69 -4.77 -23.49
N VAL A 33 1.81 -4.40 -24.10
CA VAL A 33 2.05 -3.07 -24.70
C VAL A 33 0.93 -2.68 -25.68
N LEU A 34 0.30 -3.68 -26.32
CA LEU A 34 -0.81 -3.47 -27.26
C LEU A 34 -2.07 -2.91 -26.56
N ALA A 35 -2.37 -3.38 -25.34
CA ALA A 35 -3.53 -2.91 -24.58
C ALA A 35 -3.37 -1.44 -24.17
N ALA A 36 -2.18 -1.07 -23.69
CA ALA A 36 -1.86 0.33 -23.37
C ALA A 36 -1.98 1.26 -24.60
N LEU A 37 -1.65 0.75 -25.79
CA LEU A 37 -1.72 1.49 -27.04
C LEU A 37 -3.16 1.72 -27.52
N ILE A 38 -4.05 0.74 -27.30
CA ILE A 38 -5.47 0.82 -27.60
C ILE A 38 -6.14 1.86 -26.69
N ASP A 39 -5.89 1.80 -25.39
CA ASP A 39 -6.44 2.76 -24.43
C ASP A 39 -5.95 4.19 -24.70
N SER A 40 -4.69 4.35 -25.10
CA SER A 40 -4.11 5.66 -25.40
C SER A 40 -4.49 6.19 -26.79
N ARG A 41 -5.42 5.55 -27.50
CA ARG A 41 -5.87 5.91 -28.87
C ARG A 41 -4.72 6.16 -29.87
N GLY A 42 -3.61 5.44 -29.70
CA GLY A 42 -2.42 5.61 -30.55
C GLY A 42 -1.41 6.68 -30.10
N GLU A 43 -1.67 7.44 -29.04
CA GLU A 43 -0.66 8.34 -28.45
C GLU A 43 0.17 7.59 -27.41
N LEU A 44 1.34 7.11 -27.84
CA LEU A 44 2.33 6.55 -26.93
C LEU A 44 3.07 7.70 -26.24
N ILE A 45 2.60 8.11 -25.06
CA ILE A 45 3.34 9.05 -24.20
C ILE A 45 4.57 8.31 -23.68
N ARG A 46 5.73 8.51 -24.33
CA ARG A 46 7.02 8.05 -23.80
C ARG A 46 7.29 8.77 -22.49
N GLY A 47 7.00 8.08 -21.38
CA GLY A 47 7.57 8.36 -20.07
C GLY A 47 7.12 9.67 -19.42
N THR A 48 5.86 9.78 -19.03
CA THR A 48 5.44 10.76 -18.01
C THR A 48 5.44 10.13 -16.63
N ARG A 49 6.65 9.83 -16.13
CA ARG A 49 7.08 10.09 -14.75
C ARG A 49 8.46 9.49 -14.55
N GLY A 50 9.48 10.34 -14.59
CA GLY A 50 10.77 10.05 -13.97
C GLY A 50 10.65 9.98 -12.45
N SER A 51 9.92 8.99 -11.93
CA SER A 51 9.72 8.79 -10.49
C SER A 51 10.31 7.44 -10.07
N LYS A 52 11.64 7.30 -10.18
CA LYS A 52 12.34 6.19 -9.52
C LYS A 52 12.22 6.31 -7.99
N VAL A 53 12.02 7.52 -7.46
CA VAL A 53 12.09 7.85 -6.03
C VAL A 53 10.80 7.51 -5.26
N LEU A 54 9.61 7.66 -5.85
CA LEU A 54 8.35 7.35 -5.14
C LEU A 54 8.05 5.84 -5.12
N LEU A 55 8.31 5.12 -6.22
CA LEU A 55 8.20 3.66 -6.24
C LEU A 55 9.16 2.99 -5.26
N GLU A 56 10.34 3.58 -5.02
CA GLU A 56 11.31 3.04 -4.07
C GLU A 56 10.74 3.04 -2.65
N GLN A 57 10.12 4.15 -2.22
CA GLN A 57 9.55 4.25 -0.87
C GLN A 57 8.33 3.32 -0.69
N SER A 58 7.45 3.24 -1.68
CA SER A 58 6.29 2.35 -1.63
C SER A 58 6.70 0.87 -1.67
N ALA A 59 7.72 0.50 -2.45
CA ALA A 59 8.28 -0.86 -2.46
C ALA A 59 8.99 -1.21 -1.15
N GLU A 60 9.66 -0.24 -0.50
CA GLU A 60 10.22 -0.44 0.84
C GLU A 60 9.14 -0.72 1.88
N ILE A 61 8.03 0.02 1.82
CA ILE A 61 6.87 -0.17 2.70
C ILE A 61 6.23 -1.53 2.42
N GLU A 62 6.05 -1.92 1.16
CA GLU A 62 5.54 -3.24 0.79
C GLU A 62 6.41 -4.37 1.38
N LEU A 63 7.73 -4.25 1.24
CA LEU A 63 8.67 -5.21 1.82
C LEU A 63 8.57 -5.24 3.35
N LEU A 64 8.42 -4.08 4.00
CA LEU A 64 8.24 -3.99 5.45
C LEU A 64 6.92 -4.65 5.89
N VAL A 65 5.82 -4.36 5.21
CA VAL A 65 4.49 -4.92 5.48
C VAL A 65 4.46 -6.43 5.27
N ASN A 66 5.07 -6.94 4.21
CA ASN A 66 5.03 -8.37 3.90
C ASN A 66 6.02 -9.20 4.71
N LYS A 67 7.22 -8.68 4.99
CA LYS A 67 8.31 -9.47 5.59
C LYS A 67 8.49 -9.27 7.10
N TYR A 68 8.18 -8.08 7.62
CA TYR A 68 8.53 -7.71 9.00
C TYR A 68 7.33 -7.59 9.93
N LEU A 69 6.12 -7.44 9.40
CA LEU A 69 4.91 -7.44 10.23
C LEU A 69 4.46 -8.86 10.53
N PRO A 70 4.05 -9.15 11.78
CA PRO A 70 3.39 -10.41 12.08
C PRO A 70 2.04 -10.49 11.34
N ASP A 71 1.60 -11.73 11.07
CA ASP A 71 0.50 -12.00 10.13
C ASP A 71 -0.81 -11.27 10.48
N LYS A 72 -1.08 -11.11 11.78
CA LYS A 72 -2.31 -10.49 12.29
C LYS A 72 -2.32 -8.98 12.10
N GLU A 73 -1.18 -8.33 12.29
CA GLU A 73 -0.99 -6.91 12.09
C GLU A 73 -0.94 -6.58 10.59
N ARG A 74 -0.27 -7.42 9.80
CA ARG A 74 -0.27 -7.32 8.33
C ARG A 74 -1.68 -7.38 7.76
N GLN A 75 -2.49 -8.35 8.19
CA GLN A 75 -3.89 -8.47 7.74
C GLN A 75 -4.69 -7.20 8.04
N VAL A 76 -4.53 -6.63 9.23
CA VAL A 76 -5.21 -5.39 9.63
C VAL A 76 -4.78 -4.21 8.75
N VAL A 77 -3.47 -4.08 8.45
CA VAL A 77 -2.96 -3.00 7.58
C VAL A 77 -3.50 -3.13 6.16
N ILE A 78 -3.43 -4.32 5.57
CA ILE A 78 -3.95 -4.56 4.22
C ILE A 78 -5.45 -4.22 4.19
N GLU A 79 -6.24 -4.83 5.07
CA GLU A 79 -7.69 -4.60 5.13
C GLU A 79 -8.04 -3.12 5.40
N HIS A 80 -7.23 -2.41 6.19
CA HIS A 80 -7.49 -1.00 6.50
C HIS A 80 -7.31 -0.11 5.29
N TYR A 81 -6.18 -0.25 4.60
CA TYR A 81 -5.71 0.69 3.58
C TYR A 81 -6.07 0.27 2.15
N THR A 82 -6.26 -1.02 1.84
CA THR A 82 -6.60 -1.47 0.49
C THR A 82 -8.10 -1.57 0.25
N ASN A 83 -8.89 -1.81 1.31
CA ASN A 83 -10.35 -1.90 1.19
C ASN A 83 -10.97 -0.50 1.32
N HIS A 84 -11.29 0.13 0.19
CA HIS A 84 -11.80 1.50 0.14
C HIS A 84 -13.31 1.58 0.34
N ASP A 85 -14.06 0.52 0.00
CA ASP A 85 -15.52 0.54 -0.07
C ASP A 85 -16.21 0.02 1.19
N SER A 86 -15.52 -0.81 1.99
CA SER A 86 -16.14 -1.45 3.16
C SER A 86 -16.23 -0.52 4.37
N LEU A 87 -17.31 -0.66 5.13
CA LEU A 87 -17.49 0.01 6.41
C LEU A 87 -16.45 -0.51 7.42
N ASP A 88 -16.01 0.35 8.35
CA ASP A 88 -15.05 -0.02 9.39
C ASP A 88 -15.48 -1.27 10.19
N SER A 89 -16.79 -1.41 10.47
CA SER A 89 -17.33 -2.57 11.17
C SER A 89 -17.14 -3.88 10.39
N GLN A 90 -17.23 -3.83 9.07
CA GLN A 90 -16.99 -4.98 8.18
C GLN A 90 -15.50 -5.32 8.15
N LYS A 91 -14.62 -4.31 8.09
CA LYS A 91 -13.16 -4.49 8.16
C LYS A 91 -12.72 -5.19 9.45
N TRP A 92 -13.31 -4.82 10.59
CA TRP A 92 -13.00 -5.46 11.88
C TRP A 92 -13.45 -6.93 11.89
N ALA A 93 -14.63 -7.21 11.34
CA ALA A 93 -15.16 -8.57 11.22
C ALA A 93 -14.30 -9.43 10.30
N ALA A 94 -13.85 -8.90 9.16
CA ALA A 94 -12.93 -9.56 8.24
C ALA A 94 -11.59 -9.92 8.91
N CYS A 95 -11.09 -9.04 9.80
CA CYS A 95 -9.90 -9.29 10.60
C CYS A 95 -10.15 -10.19 11.84
N GLY A 96 -11.40 -10.60 12.11
CA GLY A 96 -11.77 -11.37 13.30
C GLY A 96 -11.48 -10.66 14.63
N CYS A 97 -11.55 -9.33 14.65
CA CYS A 97 -11.16 -8.50 15.78
C CYS A 97 -12.32 -7.68 16.34
N SER A 98 -12.30 -7.41 17.65
CA SER A 98 -13.13 -6.34 18.21
C SER A 98 -12.54 -4.97 17.83
N ARG A 99 -13.38 -3.94 17.78
CA ARG A 99 -12.97 -2.54 17.51
C ARG A 99 -11.72 -2.10 18.30
N PRO A 100 -11.64 -2.25 19.64
CA PRO A 100 -10.44 -1.80 20.35
C PRO A 100 -9.20 -2.64 20.02
N GLN A 101 -9.37 -3.93 19.71
CA GLN A 101 -8.27 -4.80 19.33
C GLN A 101 -7.73 -4.44 17.93
N TYR A 102 -8.62 -4.07 17.02
CA TYR A 102 -8.27 -3.64 15.67
C TYR A 102 -7.34 -2.41 15.69
N TYR A 103 -7.77 -1.32 16.34
CA TYR A 103 -6.94 -0.11 16.41
C TYR A 103 -5.67 -0.29 17.23
N ARG A 104 -5.66 -1.19 18.22
CA ARG A 104 -4.44 -1.54 18.95
C ARG A 104 -3.42 -2.21 18.04
N ARG A 105 -3.85 -3.19 17.23
CA ARG A 105 -2.98 -3.86 16.25
C ARG A 105 -2.51 -2.91 15.16
N LEU A 106 -3.40 -2.03 14.68
CA LEU A 106 -3.04 -0.99 13.72
C LEU A 106 -1.97 -0.06 14.30
N HIS A 107 -2.11 0.35 15.57
CA HIS A 107 -1.09 1.16 16.22
C HIS A 107 0.26 0.43 16.35
N GLN A 108 0.25 -0.84 16.76
CA GLN A 108 1.46 -1.68 16.85
C GLN A 108 2.14 -1.86 15.49
N ALA A 109 1.35 -2.00 14.43
CA ALA A 109 1.83 -2.03 13.06
C ALA A 109 2.57 -0.73 12.71
N HIS A 110 2.00 0.44 13.03
CA HIS A 110 2.65 1.73 12.75
C HIS A 110 3.97 1.89 13.50
N GLU A 111 4.02 1.49 14.77
CA GLU A 111 5.27 1.54 15.55
C GLU A 111 6.35 0.62 14.97
N SER A 112 5.95 -0.57 14.51
CA SER A 112 6.87 -1.54 13.91
C SER A 112 7.42 -1.04 12.57
N LEU A 113 6.56 -0.44 11.75
CA LEU A 113 6.94 0.17 10.48
C LEU A 113 7.86 1.38 10.67
N GLU A 114 7.56 2.25 11.63
CA GLU A 114 8.40 3.40 11.96
C GLU A 114 9.81 2.96 12.37
N ARG A 115 9.91 1.97 13.27
CA ARG A 115 11.20 1.39 13.66
C ARG A 115 11.94 0.77 12.48
N GLY A 116 11.21 0.06 11.61
CA GLY A 116 11.75 -0.53 10.39
C GLY A 116 12.36 0.52 9.45
N LEU A 117 11.63 1.61 9.19
CA LEU A 117 12.08 2.71 8.33
C LEU A 117 13.27 3.46 8.92
N ILE A 118 13.26 3.75 10.23
CA ILE A 118 14.37 4.41 10.91
C ILE A 118 15.65 3.55 10.83
N ASN A 119 15.54 2.24 11.08
CA ASN A 119 16.69 1.35 11.04
C ASN A 119 17.31 1.25 9.64
N ARG A 120 16.49 1.29 8.58
CA ARG A 120 16.98 1.26 7.19
C ARG A 120 17.61 2.57 6.78
N LYS A 121 17.02 3.71 7.14
CA LYS A 121 17.61 5.05 6.91
C LYS A 121 18.94 5.25 7.62
N ARG A 122 19.21 4.53 8.71
CA ARG A 122 20.50 4.54 9.40
C ARG A 122 21.55 3.62 8.77
N ALA A 123 21.12 2.65 7.97
CA ALA A 123 21.99 1.67 7.32
C ALA A 123 22.35 2.04 5.87
N ALA A 124 21.64 3.00 5.28
CA ALA A 124 21.93 3.62 3.99
C ALA A 124 22.84 4.83 4.17
#